data_AF-A0A7K5AED6-F1
#
_entry.id   AF-A0A7K5AED6-F1
#
_cell.length_a   1.000
_cell.length_b   1.000
_cell.length_c   1.000
_cell.angle_alpha   90.00
_cell.angle_beta   90.00
_cell.angle_gamma   90.00
#
_symmetry.space_group_name_H-M   'P 1'
#
loop_
_entity.id
_entity.type
_entity.pdbx_description
1 polymer ?
#
loop_
_entity_poly.entity_id
_entity_poly.type
_entity_poly.pdbx_seq_one_letter_code
_entity_poly.pdbx_strand_id
1 'polypeptide(L)'
;DAFDTIVMLITSFTQKLRPLCPEPYQVLVNEMHRRVLIEYVRPLLQVRLVCTSAKMRARVAARLGDEGRQLRELFNRLVRLPSVPPMGARH
;
A
#
# COMPACT_ATOMS: atom_id res chain seq x y z
N ASP A 1 10.47 8.68 7.16
CA ASP A 1 9.31 9.59 7.09
C ASP A 1 8.03 8.82 7.45
N ALA A 2 6.89 9.47 7.67
CA ALA A 2 5.64 8.78 8.03
C ALA A 2 5.22 7.75 6.97
N PHE A 3 5.45 8.07 5.70
CA PHE A 3 5.22 7.19 4.56
C PHE A 3 6.05 5.90 4.64
N ASP A 4 7.36 6.02 4.88
CA ASP A 4 8.26 4.86 4.95
C ASP A 4 7.85 3.91 6.07
N THR A 5 7.43 4.46 7.22
CA THR A 5 6.91 3.66 8.34
C THR A 5 5.67 2.88 7.94
N ILE A 6 4.73 3.49 7.20
CA ILE A 6 3.53 2.82 6.69
C ILE A 6 3.91 1.66 5.75
N VAL A 7 4.78 1.92 4.78
CA VAL A 7 5.25 0.90 3.81
C VAL A 7 5.94 -0.26 4.54
N MET A 8 6.82 0.05 5.49
CA MET A 8 7.53 -0.94 6.30
C MET A 8 6.57 -1.82 7.10
N LEU A 9 5.59 -1.21 7.80
CA LEU A 9 4.63 -1.93 8.62
C LEU A 9 3.75 -2.84 7.75
N ILE A 10 3.20 -2.33 6.65
CA ILE A 10 2.36 -3.12 5.73
C ILE A 10 3.16 -4.32 5.19
N THR A 11 4.40 -4.09 4.76
CA THR A 11 5.28 -5.14 4.24
C THR A 11 5.58 -6.20 5.30
N SER A 12 5.91 -5.78 6.53
CA SER A 12 6.21 -6.69 7.64
C SER A 12 5.00 -7.55 8.03
N PHE A 13 3.82 -6.94 8.16
CA PHE A 13 2.60 -7.67 8.51
C PHE A 13 2.17 -8.64 7.42
N THR A 14 2.20 -8.20 6.16
CA THR A 14 1.81 -9.05 5.03
C THR A 14 2.74 -10.24 4.84
N GLN A 15 4.04 -10.10 5.12
CA GLN A 15 4.98 -11.23 5.15
C GLN A 15 4.63 -12.25 6.24
N LYS A 16 4.31 -11.78 7.46
CA LYS A 16 3.91 -12.66 8.59
C LYS A 16 2.60 -13.38 8.32
N LEU A 17 1.68 -12.74 7.61
CA LEU A 17 0.32 -13.24 7.36
C LEU A 17 0.20 -14.00 6.04
N ARG A 18 1.27 -14.05 5.25
CA ARG A 18 1.38 -14.83 3.99
C ARG A 18 1.00 -16.31 4.13
N PRO A 19 1.25 -17.01 5.24
CA PRO A 19 0.85 -18.41 5.39
C PRO A 19 -0.65 -18.65 5.56
N LEU A 20 -1.47 -17.58 5.73
CA LEU A 20 -2.92 -17.72 5.81
C LEU A 20 -3.47 -18.28 4.50
N CYS A 21 -4.58 -19.02 4.59
CA CYS A 21 -5.32 -19.48 3.41
C CYS A 21 -5.62 -18.28 2.47
N PRO A 22 -5.72 -18.51 1.15
CA PRO A 22 -5.81 -17.43 0.17
C PRO A 22 -6.97 -16.45 0.39
N GLU A 23 -8.12 -16.93 0.88
CA GLU A 23 -9.33 -16.13 1.04
C GLU A 23 -9.26 -15.15 2.24
N PRO A 24 -8.90 -15.57 3.47
CA PRO A 24 -8.62 -14.65 4.58
C PRO A 24 -7.50 -13.63 4.27
N TYR A 25 -6.47 -14.06 3.53
CA TYR A 25 -5.38 -13.18 3.13
C TYR A 25 -5.84 -12.06 2.19
N GLN A 26 -6.65 -12.38 1.17
CA GLN A 26 -7.17 -11.37 0.25
C GLN A 26 -8.12 -10.37 0.92
N VAL A 27 -9.00 -10.82 1.83
CA VAL A 27 -9.87 -9.93 2.60
C VAL A 27 -9.05 -8.93 3.40
N LEU A 28 -7.98 -9.40 4.06
CA LEU A 28 -7.08 -8.54 4.81
C LEU A 28 -6.36 -7.53 3.92
N VAL A 29 -5.82 -7.96 2.77
CA VAL A 29 -5.14 -7.06 1.83
C VAL A 29 -6.09 -5.98 1.31
N ASN A 30 -7.34 -6.33 1.01
CA ASN A 30 -8.36 -5.39 0.58
C ASN A 30 -8.70 -4.36 1.66
N GLU A 31 -8.86 -4.77 2.92
CA GLU A 31 -9.12 -3.84 4.02
C GLU A 31 -7.91 -2.94 4.30
N MET A 32 -6.69 -3.47 4.21
CA MET A 32 -5.46 -2.67 4.32
C MET A 32 -5.38 -1.62 3.22
N HIS A 33 -5.70 -1.97 1.97
CA HIS A 33 -5.77 -1.03 0.86
C HIS A 33 -6.79 0.07 1.13
N ARG A 34 -8.00 -0.29 1.57
CA ARG A 34 -9.05 0.67 1.93
C ARG A 34 -8.63 1.60 3.06
N ARG A 35 -7.99 1.09 4.11
CA ARG A 35 -7.49 1.89 5.24
C ARG A 35 -6.41 2.88 4.80
N VAL A 36 -5.44 2.48 3.99
CA VAL A 36 -4.42 3.41 3.48
C VAL A 36 -5.05 4.53 2.64
N LEU A 37 -6.05 4.20 1.82
CA LEU A 37 -6.76 5.22 1.04
C LEU A 37 -7.52 6.21 1.93
N ILE A 38 -8.19 5.73 2.98
CA ILE A 38 -9.03 6.56 3.85
C ILE A 38 -8.20 7.38 4.85
N GLU A 39 -7.19 6.76 5.47
CA GLU A 39 -6.45 7.36 6.59
C GLU A 39 -5.20 8.13 6.15
N TYR A 40 -4.64 7.82 4.98
CA TYR A 40 -3.43 8.49 4.49
C TYR A 40 -3.69 9.30 3.22
N VAL A 41 -4.25 8.70 2.17
CA VAL A 41 -4.40 9.38 0.88
C VAL A 41 -5.48 10.45 0.91
N ARG A 42 -6.66 10.15 1.44
CA ARG A 42 -7.79 11.09 1.49
C ARG A 42 -7.44 12.39 2.25
N PRO A 43 -6.82 12.37 3.44
CA PRO A 43 -6.41 13.60 4.11
C PRO A 43 -5.44 14.44 3.27
N LEU A 44 -4.50 13.82 2.55
CA LEU A 44 -3.57 14.55 1.67
C LEU A 44 -4.30 15.30 0.54
N LEU A 45 -5.44 14.78 0.07
CA LEU A 45 -6.27 15.40 -0.96
C LEU A 45 -7.25 16.45 -0.39
N GLN A 46 -7.66 16.30 0.86
CA GLN A 46 -8.61 17.20 1.53
C GLN A 46 -7.91 18.41 2.17
N VAL A 47 -6.65 18.25 2.59
CA VAL A 47 -5.89 19.33 3.22
C VAL A 47 -5.42 20.32 2.16
N ARG A 48 -5.69 21.60 2.38
CA ARG A 48 -5.07 22.69 1.62
C ARG A 48 -3.58 22.76 1.97
N LEU A 49 -2.76 22.18 1.12
CA LEU A 49 -1.32 22.18 1.28
C LEU A 49 -0.75 23.55 0.86
N VAL A 50 -0.46 24.40 1.84
CA VAL A 50 0.04 25.75 1.60
C VAL A 50 1.52 25.69 1.19
N CYS A 51 1.79 26.00 -0.07
CA CYS A 51 3.15 26.11 -0.60
C CYS A 51 3.51 27.58 -0.79
N THR A 52 4.55 28.06 -0.10
CA THR A 52 4.98 29.47 -0.13
C THR A 52 5.87 29.82 -1.33
N SER A 53 6.29 28.83 -2.13
CA SER A 53 7.07 29.06 -3.35
C SER A 53 6.80 28.00 -4.43
N ALA A 54 7.10 28.34 -5.69
CA ALA A 54 7.04 27.40 -6.81
C ALA A 54 7.97 26.20 -6.61
N LYS A 55 9.17 26.42 -6.06
CA LYS A 55 10.15 25.38 -5.73
C LYS A 55 9.60 24.39 -4.70
N MET A 56 8.96 24.88 -3.65
CA MET A 56 8.31 24.04 -2.63
C MET A 56 7.16 23.24 -3.24
N ARG A 57 6.32 23.89 -4.06
CA ARG A 57 5.20 23.23 -4.75
C ARG A 57 5.67 22.09 -5.64
N ALA A 58 6.74 22.30 -6.43
CA ALA A 58 7.32 21.28 -7.28
C ALA A 58 7.89 20.10 -6.47
N ARG A 59 8.58 20.38 -5.35
CA ARG A 59 9.09 19.33 -4.44
C ARG A 59 7.97 18.50 -3.83
N VAL A 60 6.89 19.14 -3.36
CA VAL A 60 5.76 18.42 -2.78
C VAL A 60 5.03 17.59 -3.83
N ALA A 61 4.80 18.14 -5.03
CA ALA A 61 4.18 17.39 -6.12
C ALA A 61 5.01 16.16 -6.53
N ALA A 62 6.34 16.30 -6.64
CA ALA A 62 7.23 15.18 -6.91
C ALA A 62 7.15 14.12 -5.81
N ARG A 63 7.24 14.53 -4.54
CA ARG A 63 7.17 13.59 -3.40
C ARG A 63 5.84 12.83 -3.37
N LEU A 64 4.70 13.51 -3.47
CA LEU A 64 3.38 12.88 -3.48
C LEU A 64 3.21 11.95 -4.69
N GLY A 65 3.75 12.34 -5.85
CA GLY A 65 3.75 11.50 -7.04
C GLY A 65 4.57 10.22 -6.84
N ASP A 66 5.71 10.30 -6.16
CA ASP A 66 6.59 9.17 -5.88
C ASP A 66 5.97 8.23 -4.83
N GLU A 67 5.42 8.79 -3.75
CA GLU A 67 4.67 8.07 -2.71
C GLU A 67 3.47 7.31 -3.32
N GLY A 68 2.72 7.96 -4.21
CA GLY A 68 1.60 7.35 -4.92
C GLY A 68 2.01 6.17 -5.81
N ARG A 69 3.14 6.29 -6.54
CA ARG A 69 3.68 5.17 -7.34
C ARG A 69 4.10 4.00 -6.45
N GLN A 70 4.80 4.27 -5.36
CA GLN A 70 5.24 3.24 -4.40
C GLN A 70 4.06 2.49 -3.76
N LEU A 71 2.98 3.18 -3.36
CA LEU A 71 1.77 2.52 -2.85
C LEU A 71 1.11 1.61 -3.88
N ARG A 72 1.00 2.07 -5.13
CA ARG A 72 0.42 1.26 -6.21
C ARG A 72 1.24 0.00 -6.45
N GLU A 73 2.56 0.10 -6.48
CA GLU A 73 3.44 -1.05 -6.63
C GLU A 73 3.36 -2.01 -5.45
N LEU A 74 3.31 -1.50 -4.23
CA LEU A 74 3.14 -2.28 -3.01
C LEU A 74 1.87 -3.13 -3.09
N PHE A 75 0.71 -2.52 -3.31
CA PHE A 75 -0.55 -3.25 -3.36
C PHE A 75 -0.65 -4.21 -4.54
N ASN A 76 -0.10 -3.86 -5.71
CA ASN A 76 -0.02 -4.80 -6.84
C ASN A 76 0.80 -6.06 -6.49
N ARG A 77 1.90 -5.92 -5.74
CA ARG A 77 2.70 -7.06 -5.27
C ARG A 77 1.93 -7.90 -4.27
N LEU A 78 1.20 -7.27 -3.35
CA LEU A 78 0.42 -7.96 -2.31
C LEU A 78 -0.75 -8.75 -2.90
N VAL A 79 -1.44 -8.21 -3.91
CA VAL A 79 -2.56 -8.87 -4.58
C VAL A 79 -2.10 -10.02 -5.49
N ARG A 80 -0.92 -9.91 -6.11
CA ARG A 80 -0.36 -10.94 -7.01
C ARG A 80 0.37 -12.08 -6.29
N LEU A 81 0.36 -12.13 -4.97
CA LEU A 81 0.96 -13.25 -4.26
C LEU A 81 0.23 -14.55 -4.63
N PRO A 82 0.96 -15.57 -5.13
CA PRO A 82 0.32 -16.77 -5.63
C PRO A 82 -0.42 -17.42 -4.48
N SER A 83 -1.74 -17.54 -4.64
CA SER A 83 -2.55 -18.50 -3.91
C SER A 83 -1.84 -19.85 -3.99
N VAL A 84 -1.58 -20.45 -2.85
CA VAL A 84 -1.06 -21.81 -2.65
C VAL A 84 -1.43 -22.71 -3.85
N PRO A 85 -0.47 -23.37 -4.52
CA PRO A 85 -0.80 -24.27 -5.63
C PRO A 85 -1.79 -25.33 -5.12
N PRO A 86 -2.79 -25.73 -5.92
CA PRO A 86 -3.74 -26.75 -5.49
C PRO A 86 -2.97 -28.01 -5.08
N MET A 87 -3.03 -28.37 -3.80
CA MET A 87 -2.60 -29.68 -3.32
C MET A 87 -3.53 -30.72 -3.96
N GLY A 88 -3.14 -31.25 -5.11
CA GLY A 88 -4.02 -32.15 -5.86
C GLY A 88 -3.52 -32.55 -7.23
N ALA A 89 -2.27 -32.99 -7.32
CA ALA A 89 -1.83 -33.85 -8.43
C ALA A 89 -1.00 -34.99 -7.84
N ARG A 90 -1.68 -35.88 -7.11
CA ARG A 90 -1.24 -37.27 -6.96
C ARG A 90 -2.21 -38.10 -7.79
N HIS A 91 -1.77 -38.54 -8.96
CA HIS A 91 -2.14 -39.81 -9.58
C HIS A 91 -1.00 -40.25 -10.49
#